data_AF-A0A452YK42-F1
#
_entry.id   AF-A0A452YK42-F1
#
_cell.length_a   1.000
_cell.length_b   1.000
_cell.length_c   1.000
_cell.angle_alpha   90.00
_cell.angle_beta   90.00
_cell.angle_gamma   90.00
#
_symmetry.space_group_name_H-M   'P 1'
#
loop_
_entity.id
_entity.type
_entity.pdbx_description
1 polymer ?
#
loop_
_entity_poly.entity_id
_entity_poly.type
_entity_poly.pdbx_seq_one_letter_code
_entity_poly.pdbx_strand_id
1 'polypeptide(L)'
;MDSWVAMKSVMKVKTFQIIVLQGIIGSLPWTAIVFFTMWFELIGFDNRSSAALNSLFAIGCASGALLGGVLADRLSRHYPDSARIMCAQFSAFMGIPFSWILLTVIPQSTDYWLAYAITLFLMGITISWCATSANNPMFAEVVPPKHRTMIYAFDRAFEGSFASLAAPAVGLVTEKIYGYDAKTVNIANGSAQGAYALSRGLLTMMILPFGICVLFYSPLYLVFKHDRDNAKVTRFKDQELI
;
A
#
# COMPACT_ATOMS: atom_id res chain seq x y z
N MET A 1 -22.13 -26.02 -1.59
CA MET A 1 -20.93 -26.76 -1.12
C MET A 1 -19.68 -26.38 -1.92
N ASP A 2 -19.83 -25.92 -3.16
CA ASP A 2 -18.74 -25.57 -4.09
C ASP A 2 -17.86 -24.39 -3.67
N SER A 3 -18.44 -23.37 -3.03
CA SER A 3 -17.70 -22.17 -2.60
C SER A 3 -16.58 -22.45 -1.60
N TRP A 4 -16.81 -23.35 -0.64
CA TRP A 4 -15.82 -23.69 0.39
C TRP A 4 -14.65 -24.50 -0.17
N VAL A 5 -14.93 -25.40 -1.12
CA VAL A 5 -13.91 -26.19 -1.82
C VAL A 5 -13.07 -25.30 -2.74
N ALA A 6 -13.72 -24.39 -3.48
CA ALA A 6 -13.03 -23.39 -4.29
C ALA A 6 -12.13 -22.48 -3.44
N MET A 7 -12.61 -22.02 -2.29
CA MET A 7 -11.81 -21.24 -1.34
C MET A 7 -10.58 -22.03 -0.85
N LYS A 8 -10.77 -23.28 -0.43
CA LYS A 8 -9.66 -24.15 0.00
C LYS A 8 -8.65 -24.42 -1.12
N SER A 9 -9.10 -24.43 -2.37
CA SER A 9 -8.22 -24.54 -3.54
C SER A 9 -7.40 -23.26 -3.75
N VAL A 10 -8.06 -22.09 -3.68
CA VAL A 10 -7.41 -20.79 -3.87
C VAL A 10 -6.43 -20.48 -2.74
N MET A 11 -6.76 -20.84 -1.50
CA MET A 11 -5.85 -20.70 -0.35
C MET A 11 -4.56 -21.54 -0.49
N LYS A 12 -4.54 -22.56 -1.37
CA LYS A 12 -3.34 -23.34 -1.68
C LYS A 12 -2.50 -22.74 -2.80
N VAL A 13 -3.04 -21.79 -3.57
CA VAL A 13 -2.31 -21.09 -4.63
C VAL A 13 -1.25 -20.23 -3.97
N LYS A 14 0.02 -20.49 -4.30
CA LYS A 14 1.15 -19.82 -3.66
C LYS A 14 1.16 -18.32 -4.00
N THR A 15 0.80 -17.97 -5.23
CA THR A 15 0.59 -16.58 -5.66
C THR A 15 -0.41 -15.87 -4.74
N PHE A 16 -1.52 -16.53 -4.41
CA PHE A 16 -2.53 -15.96 -3.52
C PHE A 16 -1.99 -15.71 -2.12
N GLN A 17 -1.30 -16.70 -1.54
CA GLN A 17 -0.69 -16.58 -0.22
C GLN A 17 0.33 -15.44 -0.15
N ILE A 18 1.20 -15.33 -1.16
CA ILE A 18 2.23 -14.28 -1.21
C ILE A 18 1.59 -12.89 -1.31
N ILE A 19 0.58 -12.73 -2.17
CA ILE A 19 -0.11 -11.43 -2.33
C ILE A 19 -0.84 -11.06 -1.04
N VAL A 20 -1.54 -11.99 -0.37
CA VAL A 20 -2.22 -11.69 0.91
C VAL A 20 -1.21 -11.32 1.99
N LEU A 21 -0.09 -12.03 2.11
CA LEU A 21 0.97 -11.71 3.08
C LEU A 21 1.60 -10.33 2.78
N GLN A 22 1.86 -10.05 1.51
CA GLN A 22 2.31 -8.74 1.07
C GLN A 22 1.28 -7.67 1.41
N GLY A 23 0.00 -7.92 1.15
CA GLY A 23 -1.13 -7.03 1.39
C GLY A 23 -1.25 -6.63 2.86
N ILE A 24 -1.13 -7.60 3.76
CA ILE A 24 -1.11 -7.36 5.21
C ILE A 24 0.00 -6.37 5.58
N ILE A 25 1.21 -6.55 5.07
CA ILE A 25 2.35 -5.69 5.39
C ILE A 25 2.24 -4.34 4.66
N GLY A 26 1.77 -4.36 3.42
CA GLY A 26 1.60 -3.19 2.56
C GLY A 26 0.48 -2.28 2.99
N SER A 27 -0.46 -2.79 3.80
CA SER A 27 -1.52 -2.00 4.42
C SER A 27 -1.04 -1.17 5.61
N LEU A 28 0.06 -1.56 6.28
CA LEU A 28 0.57 -0.85 7.46
C LEU A 28 0.93 0.62 7.15
N PRO A 29 1.68 0.94 6.07
CA PRO A 29 1.94 2.34 5.71
C PRO A 29 0.68 3.16 5.42
N TRP A 30 -0.37 2.55 4.84
CA TRP A 30 -1.63 3.24 4.58
C TRP A 30 -2.34 3.66 5.86
N THR A 31 -2.26 2.86 6.91
CA THR A 31 -2.79 3.27 8.22
C THR A 31 -1.95 4.36 8.88
N ALA A 32 -0.63 4.36 8.68
CA ALA A 32 0.25 5.40 9.19
C ALA A 32 -0.06 6.76 8.52
N ILE A 33 -0.39 6.76 7.23
CA ILE A 33 -0.76 7.97 6.47
C ILE A 33 -2.00 8.67 7.07
N VAL A 34 -2.89 7.96 7.77
CA VAL A 34 -4.05 8.59 8.44
C VAL A 34 -3.61 9.63 9.49
N PHE A 35 -2.42 9.46 10.09
CA PHE A 35 -1.84 10.40 11.05
C PHE A 35 -1.17 11.62 10.39
N PHE A 36 -1.11 11.71 9.05
CA PHE A 36 -0.52 12.87 8.37
C PHE A 36 -1.24 14.16 8.71
N THR A 37 -2.58 14.15 8.80
CA THR A 37 -3.36 15.32 9.21
C THR A 37 -2.91 15.83 10.58
N MET A 38 -2.83 14.92 11.55
CA MET A 38 -2.36 15.24 12.91
C MET A 38 -0.92 15.76 12.88
N TRP A 39 -0.04 15.14 12.09
CA TRP A 39 1.33 15.59 11.95
C TRP A 39 1.45 17.00 11.35
N PHE A 40 0.66 17.34 10.33
CA PHE A 40 0.62 18.69 9.76
C PHE A 40 0.12 19.72 10.77
N GLU A 41 -0.93 19.39 11.54
CA GLU A 41 -1.43 20.26 12.60
C GLU A 41 -0.37 20.47 13.70
N LEU A 42 0.41 19.44 14.05
CA LEU A 42 1.52 19.57 15.00
C LEU A 42 2.67 20.45 14.50
N ILE A 43 2.92 20.47 13.18
CA ILE A 43 3.86 21.42 12.55
C ILE A 43 3.35 22.86 12.68
N GLY A 44 2.03 23.05 12.79
CA GLY A 44 1.38 24.36 12.87
C GLY A 44 0.60 24.74 11.61
N PHE A 45 0.37 23.80 10.68
CA PHE A 45 -0.58 24.04 9.57
C PHE A 45 -2.00 24.16 10.10
N ASP A 46 -2.78 25.06 9.50
CA ASP A 46 -4.21 25.14 9.79
C ASP A 46 -4.98 23.99 9.13
N ASN A 47 -6.19 23.72 9.64
CA ASN A 47 -7.00 22.59 9.18
C ASN A 47 -7.28 22.65 7.66
N ARG A 48 -7.40 23.86 7.08
CA ARG A 48 -7.61 24.01 5.63
C ARG A 48 -6.38 23.60 4.84
N SER A 49 -5.19 24.03 5.25
CA SER A 49 -3.94 23.65 4.59
C SER A 49 -3.67 22.14 4.72
N SER A 50 -3.87 21.57 5.89
CA SER A 50 -3.73 20.12 6.14
C SER A 50 -4.73 19.30 5.31
N ALA A 51 -5.98 19.75 5.22
CA ALA A 51 -6.99 19.11 4.37
C ALA A 51 -6.63 19.23 2.88
N ALA A 52 -6.09 20.37 2.43
CA ALA A 52 -5.67 20.57 1.05
C ALA A 52 -4.50 19.64 0.67
N LEU A 53 -3.51 19.48 1.56
CA LEU A 53 -2.38 18.55 1.35
C LEU A 53 -2.86 17.09 1.25
N ASN A 54 -3.72 16.64 2.15
CA ASN A 54 -4.30 15.30 2.10
C ASN A 54 -5.19 15.10 0.86
N SER A 55 -5.93 16.13 0.45
CA SER A 55 -6.76 16.08 -0.77
C SER A 55 -5.87 15.94 -2.01
N LEU A 56 -4.77 16.67 -2.07
CA LEU A 56 -3.81 16.57 -3.17
C LEU A 56 -3.14 15.20 -3.21
N PHE A 57 -2.77 14.65 -2.06
CA PHE A 57 -2.31 13.27 -1.94
C PHE A 57 -3.34 12.27 -2.48
N ALA A 58 -4.61 12.42 -2.11
CA ALA A 58 -5.69 11.55 -2.59
C ALA A 58 -5.91 11.65 -4.12
N ILE A 59 -5.84 12.85 -4.68
CA ILE A 59 -5.87 13.07 -6.15
C ILE A 59 -4.67 12.38 -6.81
N GLY A 60 -3.49 12.50 -6.22
CA GLY A 60 -2.28 11.80 -6.65
C GLY A 60 -2.48 10.29 -6.64
N CYS A 61 -3.02 9.73 -5.55
CA CYS A 61 -3.34 8.31 -5.42
C CYS A 61 -4.32 7.82 -6.50
N ALA A 62 -5.41 8.55 -6.74
CA ALA A 62 -6.39 8.20 -7.76
C ALA A 62 -5.78 8.22 -9.17
N SER A 63 -5.02 9.27 -9.48
CA SER A 63 -4.32 9.41 -10.76
C SER A 63 -3.25 8.32 -10.94
N GLY A 64 -2.48 8.04 -9.89
CA GLY A 64 -1.49 6.98 -9.85
C GLY A 64 -2.10 5.61 -10.05
N ALA A 65 -3.24 5.32 -9.42
CA ALA A 65 -3.91 4.02 -9.54
C ALA A 65 -4.33 3.74 -10.98
N LEU A 66 -4.83 4.76 -11.68
CA LEU A 66 -5.14 4.70 -13.11
C LEU A 66 -3.88 4.53 -13.97
N LEU A 67 -2.87 5.36 -13.75
CA LEU A 67 -1.61 5.32 -14.51
C LEU A 67 -0.89 3.98 -14.35
N GLY A 68 -0.78 3.49 -13.12
CA GLY A 68 -0.16 2.21 -12.80
C GLY A 68 -0.89 1.04 -13.45
N GLY A 69 -2.23 1.05 -13.48
CA GLY A 69 -3.02 0.05 -14.19
C GLY A 69 -2.77 0.07 -15.70
N VAL A 70 -2.88 1.25 -16.33
CA VAL A 70 -2.65 1.41 -17.78
C VAL A 70 -1.23 1.04 -18.18
N LEU A 71 -0.23 1.45 -17.39
CA LEU A 71 1.17 1.15 -17.65
C LEU A 71 1.44 -0.36 -17.53
N ALA A 72 0.95 -0.99 -16.47
CA ALA A 72 1.10 -2.42 -16.27
C ALA A 72 0.42 -3.22 -17.38
N ASP A 73 -0.79 -2.87 -17.79
CA ASP A 73 -1.50 -3.56 -18.87
C ASP A 73 -0.78 -3.41 -20.23
N ARG A 74 -0.17 -2.25 -20.49
CA ARG A 74 0.67 -2.06 -21.69
C ARG A 74 1.94 -2.90 -21.64
N LEU A 75 2.66 -2.87 -20.52
CA LEU A 75 3.91 -3.62 -20.34
C LEU A 75 3.65 -5.14 -20.34
N SER A 76 2.52 -5.60 -19.81
CA SER A 76 2.11 -7.01 -19.82
C SER A 76 1.90 -7.57 -21.22
N ARG A 77 1.69 -6.73 -22.25
CA ARG A 77 1.67 -7.20 -23.65
C ARG A 77 3.04 -7.69 -24.13
N HIS A 78 4.11 -7.13 -23.59
CA HIS A 78 5.49 -7.48 -23.96
C HIS A 78 6.13 -8.43 -22.93
N TYR A 79 5.90 -8.19 -21.63
CA TYR A 79 6.40 -8.99 -20.52
C TYR A 79 5.24 -9.53 -19.66
N PRO A 80 4.48 -10.55 -20.14
CA PRO A 80 3.24 -11.01 -19.50
C PRO A 80 3.43 -11.58 -18.10
N ASP A 81 4.62 -12.09 -17.78
CA ASP A 81 4.88 -12.79 -16.52
C ASP A 81 5.47 -11.87 -15.45
N SER A 82 6.11 -10.78 -15.88
CA SER A 82 6.99 -9.98 -15.01
C SER A 82 6.55 -8.52 -14.91
N ALA A 83 5.89 -7.96 -15.92
CA ALA A 83 5.53 -6.53 -15.97
C ALA A 83 4.73 -6.07 -14.75
N ARG A 84 3.70 -6.84 -14.38
CA ARG A 84 2.82 -6.52 -13.23
C ARG A 84 3.63 -6.46 -11.93
N ILE A 85 4.51 -7.44 -11.73
CA ILE A 85 5.35 -7.54 -10.52
C ILE A 85 6.37 -6.40 -10.47
N MET A 86 6.99 -6.06 -11.62
CA MET A 86 7.92 -4.92 -11.72
C MET A 86 7.24 -3.60 -11.36
N CYS A 87 6.01 -3.38 -11.84
CA CYS A 87 5.25 -2.17 -11.52
C CYS A 87 4.93 -2.07 -10.03
N ALA A 88 4.55 -3.18 -9.39
CA ALA A 88 4.28 -3.20 -7.96
C ALA A 88 5.55 -3.01 -7.12
N GLN A 89 6.67 -3.62 -7.51
CA GLN A 89 7.96 -3.40 -6.84
C GLN A 89 8.42 -1.95 -6.96
N PHE A 90 8.32 -1.35 -8.15
CA PHE A 90 8.61 0.06 -8.34
C PHE A 90 7.75 0.93 -7.41
N SER A 91 6.45 0.66 -7.37
CA SER A 91 5.50 1.41 -6.54
C SER A 91 5.81 1.31 -5.04
N ALA A 92 6.02 0.11 -4.53
CA ALA A 92 6.40 -0.12 -3.14
C ALA A 92 7.78 0.48 -2.82
N PHE A 93 8.74 0.37 -3.74
CA PHE A 93 10.08 0.95 -3.57
C PHE A 93 10.02 2.47 -3.48
N MET A 94 9.25 3.13 -4.35
CA MET A 94 9.10 4.60 -4.36
C MET A 94 8.46 5.14 -3.07
N GLY A 95 7.75 4.31 -2.30
CA GLY A 95 7.29 4.66 -0.95
C GLY A 95 8.45 5.01 -0.01
N ILE A 96 9.60 4.33 -0.12
CA ILE A 96 10.76 4.55 0.75
C ILE A 96 11.38 5.96 0.57
N PRO A 97 11.85 6.38 -0.62
CA PRO A 97 12.46 7.68 -0.81
C PRO A 97 11.47 8.81 -0.57
N PHE A 98 10.19 8.67 -0.96
CA PHE A 98 9.21 9.72 -0.73
C PHE A 98 8.85 9.86 0.76
N SER A 99 8.68 8.76 1.50
CA SER A 99 8.52 8.83 2.96
C SER A 99 9.71 9.47 3.65
N TRP A 100 10.94 9.14 3.21
CA TRP A 100 12.15 9.78 3.70
C TRP A 100 12.15 11.29 3.42
N ILE A 101 11.93 11.70 2.18
CA ILE A 101 11.94 13.10 1.78
C ILE A 101 10.88 13.88 2.57
N LEU A 102 9.64 13.37 2.61
CA LEU A 102 8.51 14.02 3.25
C LEU A 102 8.75 14.24 4.75
N LEU A 103 9.19 13.20 5.46
CA LEU A 103 9.22 13.20 6.94
C LEU A 103 10.57 13.66 7.51
N THR A 104 11.64 13.72 6.71
CA THR A 104 12.98 14.07 7.21
C THR A 104 13.69 15.20 6.45
N VAL A 105 13.50 15.31 5.14
CA VAL A 105 14.26 16.29 4.32
C VAL A 105 13.56 17.64 4.31
N ILE A 106 12.22 17.65 4.23
CA ILE A 106 11.46 18.90 4.26
C ILE A 106 11.47 19.44 5.69
N PRO A 107 11.96 20.68 5.92
CA PRO A 107 11.91 21.28 7.24
C PRO A 107 10.47 21.39 7.73
N GLN A 108 10.23 21.00 8.98
CA GLN A 108 8.93 21.05 9.64
C GLN A 108 8.53 22.48 10.00
N SER A 109 8.24 23.28 8.97
CA SER A 109 7.72 24.65 9.05
C SER A 109 6.57 24.83 8.05
N THR A 110 5.68 25.77 8.35
CA THR A 110 4.54 26.13 7.50
C THR A 110 4.95 26.80 6.19
N ASP A 111 6.16 27.37 6.13
CA ASP A 111 6.70 28.05 4.93
C ASP A 111 6.85 27.11 3.74
N TYR A 112 7.03 25.81 3.98
CA TYR A 112 7.32 24.80 2.96
C TYR A 112 6.07 24.08 2.43
N TRP A 113 4.89 24.70 2.53
CA TRP A 113 3.62 24.09 2.08
C TRP A 113 3.70 23.53 0.65
N LEU A 114 4.29 24.28 -0.28
CA LEU A 114 4.40 23.85 -1.68
C LEU A 114 5.31 22.61 -1.84
N ALA A 115 6.38 22.51 -1.05
CA ALA A 115 7.24 21.34 -1.07
C ALA A 115 6.48 20.10 -0.57
N TYR A 116 5.73 20.23 0.52
CA TYR A 116 4.84 19.17 1.02
C TYR A 116 3.81 18.75 -0.03
N ALA A 117 3.17 19.73 -0.69
CA ALA A 117 2.16 19.49 -1.72
C ALA A 117 2.73 18.69 -2.90
N ILE A 118 3.87 19.12 -3.46
CA ILE A 118 4.53 18.44 -4.58
C ILE A 118 4.97 17.03 -4.18
N THR A 119 5.63 16.88 -3.02
CA THR A 119 6.10 15.57 -2.55
C THR A 119 4.94 14.62 -2.31
N LEU A 120 3.85 15.06 -1.68
CA LEU A 120 2.65 14.26 -1.47
C LEU A 120 1.98 13.87 -2.78
N PHE A 121 1.87 14.80 -3.73
CA PHE A 121 1.28 14.49 -5.03
C PHE A 121 2.08 13.41 -5.79
N LEU A 122 3.40 13.57 -5.86
CA LEU A 122 4.30 12.60 -6.50
C LEU A 122 4.33 11.26 -5.76
N MET A 123 4.33 11.30 -4.43
CA MET A 123 4.21 10.12 -3.59
C MET A 123 2.90 9.39 -3.90
N GLY A 124 1.76 10.07 -3.86
CA GLY A 124 0.45 9.48 -4.15
C GLY A 124 0.39 8.88 -5.55
N ILE A 125 0.95 9.55 -6.56
CA ILE A 125 1.04 9.02 -7.92
C ILE A 125 1.84 7.73 -7.96
N THR A 126 2.89 7.56 -7.16
CA THR A 126 3.82 6.43 -7.30
C THR A 126 3.50 5.25 -6.40
N ILE A 127 2.94 5.45 -5.20
CA ILE A 127 2.73 4.37 -4.22
C ILE A 127 1.41 3.60 -4.41
N SER A 128 0.50 4.09 -5.25
CA SER A 128 -0.86 3.54 -5.38
C SER A 128 -0.99 2.40 -6.39
N TRP A 129 0.10 1.95 -7.01
CA TRP A 129 -0.01 1.04 -8.16
C TRP A 129 -0.16 -0.42 -7.75
N CYS A 130 0.32 -0.83 -6.58
CA CYS A 130 0.37 -2.24 -6.16
C CYS A 130 -0.96 -2.99 -6.37
N ALA A 131 -2.08 -2.40 -5.94
CA ALA A 131 -3.40 -3.02 -6.06
C ALA A 131 -3.90 -3.08 -7.51
N THR A 132 -3.76 -1.99 -8.27
CA THR A 132 -4.32 -1.87 -9.62
C THR A 132 -3.46 -2.49 -10.71
N SER A 133 -2.14 -2.49 -10.54
CA SER A 133 -1.17 -3.04 -11.49
C SER A 133 -0.96 -4.55 -11.33
N ALA A 134 -0.88 -5.03 -10.09
CA ALA A 134 -0.47 -6.41 -9.77
C ALA A 134 -1.54 -7.19 -9.03
N ASN A 135 -1.91 -6.82 -7.81
CA ASN A 135 -2.67 -7.71 -6.92
C ASN A 135 -4.03 -8.11 -7.53
N ASN A 136 -4.87 -7.12 -7.89
CA ASN A 136 -6.20 -7.41 -8.43
C ASN A 136 -6.13 -8.14 -9.79
N PRO A 137 -5.29 -7.72 -10.76
CA PRO A 137 -5.18 -8.46 -12.01
C PRO A 137 -4.58 -9.86 -11.88
N MET A 138 -3.57 -10.06 -11.04
CA MET A 138 -2.98 -11.38 -10.82
C MET A 138 -3.99 -12.35 -10.21
N PHE A 139 -4.79 -11.88 -9.24
CA PHE A 139 -5.93 -12.65 -8.73
C PHE A 139 -6.93 -12.97 -9.84
N ALA A 140 -7.28 -12.03 -10.72
CA ALA A 140 -8.16 -12.31 -11.84
C ALA A 140 -7.62 -13.42 -12.76
N GLU A 141 -6.30 -13.51 -12.93
CA GLU A 141 -5.63 -14.49 -13.78
C GLU A 141 -5.51 -15.88 -13.14
N VAL A 142 -5.31 -15.98 -11.82
CA VAL A 142 -5.15 -17.27 -11.11
C VAL A 142 -6.47 -17.85 -10.58
N VAL A 143 -7.55 -17.05 -10.59
CA VAL A 143 -8.84 -17.41 -10.00
C VAL A 143 -9.94 -17.59 -11.06
N PRO A 144 -10.73 -18.67 -10.99
CA PRO A 144 -11.89 -18.87 -11.84
C PRO A 144 -12.93 -17.72 -11.72
N PRO A 145 -13.53 -17.26 -12.83
CA PRO A 145 -14.49 -16.15 -12.83
C PRO A 145 -15.62 -16.27 -11.79
N LYS A 146 -16.12 -17.49 -11.55
CA LYS A 146 -17.19 -17.79 -10.59
C LYS A 146 -16.86 -17.42 -9.14
N HIS A 147 -15.58 -17.32 -8.78
CA HIS A 147 -15.14 -17.12 -7.39
C HIS A 147 -14.36 -15.81 -7.15
N ARG A 148 -14.09 -15.01 -8.20
CA ARG A 148 -13.25 -13.79 -8.08
C ARG A 148 -13.74 -12.80 -7.03
N THR A 149 -15.04 -12.51 -7.01
CA THR A 149 -15.63 -11.57 -6.05
C THR A 149 -15.40 -11.99 -4.60
N MET A 150 -15.53 -13.29 -4.33
CA MET A 150 -15.30 -13.85 -2.99
C MET A 150 -13.85 -13.72 -2.57
N ILE A 151 -12.92 -13.91 -3.50
CA ILE A 151 -11.48 -13.87 -3.21
C ILE A 151 -11.00 -12.44 -3.01
N TYR A 152 -11.51 -11.49 -3.78
CA TYR A 152 -11.29 -10.07 -3.50
C TYR A 152 -11.85 -9.65 -2.15
N ALA A 153 -13.04 -10.12 -1.78
CA ALA A 153 -13.63 -9.85 -0.48
C ALA A 153 -12.79 -10.45 0.67
N PHE A 154 -12.30 -11.67 0.50
CA PHE A 154 -11.46 -12.34 1.48
C PHE A 154 -10.12 -11.65 1.66
N ASP A 155 -9.44 -11.31 0.55
CA ASP A 155 -8.21 -10.53 0.55
C ASP A 155 -8.38 -9.22 1.30
N ARG A 156 -9.41 -8.43 0.96
CA ARG A 156 -9.72 -7.16 1.64
C ARG A 156 -10.05 -7.33 3.11
N ALA A 157 -10.76 -8.39 3.48
CA ALA A 157 -11.08 -8.68 4.87
C ALA A 157 -9.81 -9.02 5.67
N PHE A 158 -8.90 -9.82 5.10
CA PHE A 158 -7.63 -10.16 5.75
C PHE A 158 -6.70 -8.95 5.85
N GLU A 159 -6.43 -8.28 4.73
CA GLU A 159 -5.61 -7.06 4.71
C GLU A 159 -6.14 -6.04 5.73
N GLY A 160 -7.43 -5.72 5.67
CA GLY A 160 -8.04 -4.73 6.57
C GLY A 160 -8.01 -5.12 8.04
N SER A 161 -8.24 -6.41 8.36
CA SER A 161 -8.23 -6.88 9.75
C SER A 161 -6.84 -6.74 10.38
N PHE A 162 -5.77 -7.14 9.67
CA PHE A 162 -4.41 -6.99 10.18
C PHE A 162 -3.89 -5.55 10.10
N ALA A 163 -4.32 -4.78 9.10
CA ALA A 163 -4.02 -3.34 9.01
C ALA A 163 -4.45 -2.59 10.27
N SER A 164 -5.57 -2.99 10.89
CA SER A 164 -6.07 -2.34 12.11
C SER A 164 -5.07 -2.33 13.28
N LEU A 165 -4.15 -3.30 13.34
CA LEU A 165 -3.10 -3.38 14.37
C LEU A 165 -1.98 -2.35 14.17
N ALA A 166 -1.87 -1.79 12.97
CA ALA A 166 -0.83 -0.84 12.61
C ALA A 166 -1.00 0.52 13.29
N ALA A 167 -2.24 1.01 13.44
CA ALA A 167 -2.48 2.29 14.11
C ALA A 167 -2.05 2.28 15.59
N PRO A 168 -2.40 1.26 16.41
CA PRO A 168 -1.80 1.07 17.74
C PRO A 168 -0.28 0.93 17.71
N ALA A 169 0.29 0.22 16.72
CA ALA A 169 1.73 0.06 16.60
C ALA A 169 2.45 1.40 16.31
N VAL A 170 1.90 2.24 15.43
CA VAL A 170 2.41 3.61 15.19
C VAL A 170 2.42 4.41 16.49
N GLY A 171 1.32 4.37 17.25
CA GLY A 171 1.23 5.05 18.55
C GLY A 171 2.29 4.57 19.53
N LEU A 172 2.43 3.26 19.71
CA LEU A 172 3.41 2.66 20.61
C LEU A 172 4.86 2.95 20.22
N VAL A 173 5.19 2.89 18.92
CA VAL A 173 6.52 3.23 18.41
C VAL A 173 6.81 4.70 18.68
N THR A 174 5.85 5.57 18.39
CA THR A 174 6.00 7.02 18.56
C THR A 174 6.15 7.41 20.04
N GLU A 175 5.36 6.83 20.93
CA GLU A 175 5.40 7.09 22.37
C GLU A 175 6.64 6.47 23.04
N LYS A 176 6.88 5.16 22.85
CA LYS A 176 7.92 4.43 23.60
C LYS A 176 9.33 4.58 23.05
N ILE A 177 9.49 4.73 21.72
CA ILE A 177 10.81 4.79 21.09
C ILE A 177 11.21 6.25 20.86
N TYR A 178 10.28 7.09 20.44
CA TYR A 178 10.57 8.49 20.08
C TYR A 178 10.11 9.51 21.13
N GLY A 179 9.52 9.06 22.24
CA GLY A 179 9.23 9.91 23.40
C GLY A 179 8.07 10.89 23.19
N TYR A 180 7.12 10.56 22.31
CA TYR A 180 5.92 11.37 22.12
C TYR A 180 5.03 11.31 23.37
N ASP A 181 4.78 12.46 24.00
CA ASP A 181 3.89 12.56 25.15
C ASP A 181 2.57 13.23 24.78
N ALA A 182 1.52 12.42 24.64
CA ALA A 182 0.19 12.88 24.27
C ALA A 182 -0.44 13.85 25.30
N LYS A 183 0.06 13.92 26.54
CA LYS A 183 -0.50 14.76 27.61
C LYS A 183 0.07 16.18 27.62
N THR A 184 1.26 16.36 27.06
CA THR A 184 1.97 17.65 27.04
C THR A 184 1.93 18.32 25.67
N VAL A 185 1.55 17.58 24.62
CA VAL A 185 1.42 18.09 23.26
C VAL A 185 0.13 18.91 23.11
N ASN A 186 0.30 20.21 22.85
CA ASN A 186 -0.80 21.10 22.54
C ASN A 186 -1.05 21.14 21.02
N ILE A 187 -2.06 20.40 20.56
CA ILE A 187 -2.44 20.38 19.13
C ILE A 187 -2.93 21.77 18.67
N ALA A 188 -3.56 22.56 19.56
CA ALA A 188 -4.13 23.86 19.21
C ALA A 188 -3.08 24.94 18.89
N ASN A 189 -1.87 24.83 19.44
CA ASN A 189 -0.78 25.78 19.22
C ASN A 189 0.40 25.18 18.42
N GLY A 190 0.28 23.91 18.00
CA GLY A 190 1.40 23.13 17.45
C GLY A 190 2.42 22.70 18.51
N SER A 191 3.21 21.68 18.17
CA SER A 191 4.32 21.21 19.00
C SER A 191 5.43 20.68 18.12
N ALA A 192 6.53 21.42 17.98
CA ALA A 192 7.68 21.02 17.18
C ALA A 192 8.30 19.68 17.66
N GLN A 193 8.35 19.47 18.97
CA GLN A 193 8.84 18.21 19.54
C GLN A 193 7.89 17.04 19.26
N GLY A 194 6.57 17.28 19.35
CA GLY A 194 5.55 16.28 19.00
C GLY A 194 5.56 15.94 17.51
N ALA A 195 5.66 16.95 16.64
CA ALA A 195 5.76 16.80 15.20
C ALA A 195 7.01 15.99 14.81
N TYR A 196 8.15 16.26 15.45
CA TYR A 196 9.37 15.50 15.22
C TYR A 196 9.23 14.05 15.67
N ALA A 197 8.78 13.79 16.90
CA ALA A 197 8.62 12.43 17.40
C ALA A 197 7.63 11.61 16.55
N LEU A 198 6.50 12.21 16.16
CA LEU A 198 5.53 11.59 15.26
C LEU A 198 6.12 11.32 13.87
N SER A 199 6.87 12.27 13.29
CA SER A 199 7.50 12.07 11.98
C SER A 199 8.44 10.86 11.96
N ARG A 200 9.20 10.61 13.05
CA ARG A 200 10.11 9.47 13.18
C ARG A 200 9.36 8.15 13.34
N GLY A 201 8.27 8.16 14.11
CA GLY A 201 7.38 7.02 14.23
C GLY A 201 6.75 6.63 12.89
N LEU A 202 6.20 7.62 12.17
CA LEU A 202 5.65 7.45 10.83
C LEU A 202 6.70 6.94 9.85
N LEU A 203 7.90 7.53 9.84
CA LEU A 203 8.98 7.11 8.94
C LEU A 203 9.31 5.63 9.11
N THR A 204 9.42 5.17 10.36
CA THR A 204 9.71 3.77 10.70
C THR A 204 8.61 2.85 10.19
N MET A 205 7.35 3.23 10.43
CA MET A 205 6.16 2.48 10.02
C MET A 205 5.84 2.56 8.53
N MET A 206 6.57 3.38 7.76
CA MET A 206 6.48 3.42 6.31
C MET A 206 7.64 2.69 5.65
N ILE A 207 8.88 3.02 6.00
CA ILE A 207 10.07 2.47 5.34
C ILE A 207 10.19 0.96 5.55
N LEU A 208 10.01 0.47 6.80
CA LEU A 208 10.18 -0.96 7.07
C LEU A 208 9.13 -1.79 6.33
N PRO A 209 7.82 -1.48 6.40
CA PRO A 209 6.84 -2.27 5.68
C PRO A 209 6.96 -2.14 4.16
N PHE A 210 7.29 -0.96 3.60
CA PHE A 210 7.55 -0.83 2.16
C PHE A 210 8.74 -1.67 1.71
N GLY A 211 9.84 -1.65 2.46
CA GLY A 211 11.02 -2.49 2.17
C GLY A 211 10.69 -3.97 2.19
N ILE A 212 9.94 -4.42 3.21
CA ILE A 212 9.50 -5.81 3.32
C ILE A 212 8.52 -6.16 2.18
N CYS A 213 7.62 -5.26 1.78
CA CYS A 213 6.73 -5.47 0.64
C CYS A 213 7.50 -5.74 -0.67
N VAL A 214 8.54 -4.94 -0.95
CA VAL A 214 9.38 -5.14 -2.15
C VAL A 214 9.97 -6.55 -2.18
N LEU A 215 10.41 -7.05 -1.02
CA LEU A 215 10.93 -8.42 -0.88
C LEU A 215 9.86 -9.48 -1.14
N PHE A 216 8.64 -9.30 -0.60
CA PHE A 216 7.53 -10.23 -0.84
C PHE A 216 7.08 -10.32 -2.30
N TYR A 217 7.29 -9.27 -3.10
CA TYR A 217 7.02 -9.34 -4.54
C TYR A 217 8.07 -10.17 -5.30
N SER A 218 9.27 -10.38 -4.77
CA SER A 218 10.35 -11.06 -5.51
C SER A 218 10.07 -12.54 -5.81
N PRO A 219 9.52 -13.35 -4.86
CA PRO A 219 9.12 -14.73 -5.16
C PRO A 219 8.04 -14.86 -6.24
N LEU A 220 7.23 -13.81 -6.48
CA LEU A 220 6.14 -13.87 -7.46
C LEU A 220 6.66 -14.06 -8.89
N TYR A 221 7.88 -13.64 -9.22
CA TYR A 221 8.44 -13.84 -10.57
C TYR A 221 8.54 -15.32 -10.96
N LEU A 222 8.73 -16.20 -9.99
CA LEU A 222 8.83 -17.65 -10.21
C LEU A 222 7.47 -18.34 -10.09
N VAL A 223 6.70 -17.93 -9.09
CA VAL A 223 5.48 -18.64 -8.68
C VAL A 223 4.30 -18.26 -9.57
N PHE A 224 4.18 -16.99 -9.97
CA PHE A 224 3.02 -16.50 -10.71
C PHE A 224 2.85 -17.20 -12.06
N LYS A 225 3.95 -17.38 -12.80
CA LYS A 225 3.92 -18.06 -14.09
C LYS A 225 3.32 -19.46 -13.96
N HIS A 226 3.81 -20.23 -12.99
CA HIS A 226 3.36 -21.60 -12.75
C HIS A 226 1.88 -21.65 -12.37
N ASP A 227 1.46 -20.81 -11.42
CA ASP A 227 0.07 -20.79 -10.94
C ASP A 227 -0.91 -20.32 -12.02
N ARG A 228 -0.53 -19.33 -12.83
CA ARG A 228 -1.34 -18.85 -13.95
C ARG A 228 -1.50 -19.91 -15.03
N ASP A 229 -0.42 -20.61 -15.39
CA ASP A 229 -0.49 -21.63 -16.43
C ASP A 229 -1.30 -22.85 -15.97
N ASN A 230 -1.20 -23.24 -14.69
CA ASN A 230 -2.08 -24.24 -14.08
C ASN A 230 -3.56 -23.81 -14.12
N ALA A 231 -3.85 -22.55 -13.77
CA ALA A 231 -5.21 -22.01 -13.82
C ALA A 231 -5.79 -22.00 -15.25
N LYS A 232 -4.97 -21.71 -16.26
CA LYS A 232 -5.36 -21.82 -17.68
C LYS A 232 -5.72 -23.26 -18.05
N VAL A 233 -4.89 -24.24 -17.70
CA VAL A 233 -5.15 -25.66 -18.00
C VAL A 233 -6.45 -26.15 -17.35
N THR A 234 -6.70 -25.80 -16.09
CA THR A 234 -7.97 -26.13 -15.42
C THR A 234 -9.16 -25.49 -16.13
N ARG A 235 -9.02 -24.23 -16.55
CA ARG A 235 -10.09 -23.51 -17.26
C ARG A 235 -10.40 -24.13 -18.64
N PHE A 236 -9.39 -24.61 -19.36
CA PHE A 236 -9.61 -25.32 -20.63
C PHE A 236 -10.36 -26.64 -20.41
N LYS A 237 -9.97 -27.43 -19.39
CA LYS A 237 -10.67 -28.67 -19.05
C LYS A 237 -12.13 -28.44 -18.67
N ASP A 238 -12.41 -27.40 -17.88
CA ASP A 238 -13.77 -27.04 -17.50
C ASP A 238 -14.61 -26.56 -18.70
N GLN A 239 -14.00 -26.05 -19.77
CA GLN A 239 -14.69 -25.65 -21.00
C GLN A 239 -14.92 -26.81 -21.97
N GLU A 240 -14.04 -27.83 -21.99
CA GLU A 240 -14.24 -29.06 -22.79
C GLU A 240 -15.30 -30.01 -22.18
N LEU A 241 -15.59 -29.87 -20.90
CA LEU A 241 -16.59 -30.67 -20.16
C LEU A 241 -18.02 -30.08 -20.22
N ILE A 242 -18.23 -28.98 -20.94
CA ILE A 242 -19.53 -28.31 -21.16
C ILE A 242 -19.93 -28.48 -22.62
#